data_AF-A0A0A2LFM6-F1
#
_entry.id   AF-A0A0A2LFM6-F1
#
_cell.length_a   1.000
_cell.length_b   1.000
_cell.length_c   1.000
_cell.angle_alpha   90.00
_cell.angle_beta   90.00
_cell.angle_gamma   90.00
#
_symmetry.space_group_name_H-M   'P 1'
#
loop_
_entity.id
_entity.type
_entity.pdbx_description
1 polymer ?
#
loop_
_entity_poly.entity_id
_entity_poly.type
_entity_poly.pdbx_seq_one_letter_code
_entity_poly.pdbx_strand_id
1 'polypeptide(L)'
;MNTKDFTYLLNKPYSVTDKHTMDLESVLYEFPYLQSARAIHLKGLYNQDSFRYNMELKKTASHTNDRSVLFDFITSENFQSIQKDFLEEKEKAIEEITVKDTETLQTETDETETPTPPANRLERSIEQTIKEAEENKRKEEEIHDIPAIVTSPVFTPGEEKEEQTEEPQQDETEKKLEIGKPLEFDKAEQHSFQEWLQLSKLTPINRETEPEETTILEPESTVEDENTLTEEPKKEETENPGQTSLDKKLELIDKFIESNPKIVPVRNATQPVANIEKSSSDSSLPMTETLARVYLEQKKYQKAIQAYEILILKYPEKSVFFADRIADIKILQQNNNINNNG
;
A
#
# COMPACT_ATOMS: atom_id res chain seq x y z
N MET A 1 11.01 -16.03 -24.71
CA MET A 1 11.03 -17.30 -23.96
C MET A 1 10.20 -18.37 -24.68
N ASN A 2 10.55 -19.66 -24.58
CA ASN A 2 9.74 -20.75 -25.13
C ASN A 2 8.64 -21.18 -24.14
N THR A 3 7.55 -21.78 -24.63
CA THR A 3 6.43 -22.30 -23.83
C THR A 3 6.88 -23.39 -22.87
N LYS A 4 7.73 -24.31 -23.32
CA LYS A 4 8.27 -25.40 -22.48
C LYS A 4 9.07 -24.87 -21.29
N ASP A 5 9.91 -23.86 -21.53
CA ASP A 5 10.71 -23.23 -20.48
C ASP A 5 9.80 -22.52 -19.48
N PHE A 6 8.77 -21.83 -19.96
CA PHE A 6 7.79 -21.19 -19.08
C PHE A 6 7.03 -22.18 -18.22
N THR A 7 6.51 -23.26 -18.80
CA THR A 7 5.80 -24.31 -18.07
C THR A 7 6.71 -24.98 -17.04
N TYR A 8 7.98 -25.19 -17.37
CA TYR A 8 8.96 -25.70 -16.42
C TYR A 8 9.12 -24.76 -15.22
N LEU A 9 9.27 -23.45 -15.46
CA LEU A 9 9.41 -22.45 -14.40
C LEU A 9 8.13 -22.28 -13.55
N LEU A 10 6.94 -22.46 -14.13
CA LEU A 10 5.69 -22.46 -13.36
C LEU A 10 5.65 -23.59 -12.32
N ASN A 11 6.18 -24.76 -12.69
CA ASN A 11 6.24 -25.92 -11.80
C ASN A 11 7.43 -25.86 -10.83
N LYS A 12 8.51 -25.17 -11.22
CA LYS A 12 9.74 -25.02 -10.42
C LYS A 12 10.22 -23.55 -10.42
N PRO A 13 9.53 -22.64 -9.72
CA PRO A 13 9.85 -21.21 -9.74
C PRO A 13 11.28 -20.89 -9.26
N TYR A 14 11.83 -21.72 -8.37
CA TYR A 14 13.17 -21.57 -7.81
C TYR A 14 14.31 -21.90 -8.78
N SER A 15 14.00 -22.47 -9.94
CA SER A 15 15.01 -22.81 -10.96
C SER A 15 15.25 -21.69 -11.98
N VAL A 16 14.72 -20.50 -11.73
CA VAL A 16 14.92 -19.31 -12.57
C VAL A 16 16.40 -18.93 -12.62
N THR A 17 16.89 -18.71 -13.84
CA THR A 17 18.28 -18.30 -14.12
C THR A 17 18.29 -16.90 -14.71
N ASP A 18 19.45 -16.25 -14.75
CA ASP A 18 19.56 -14.88 -15.28
C ASP A 18 19.06 -14.73 -16.71
N LYS A 19 19.31 -15.75 -17.54
CA LYS A 19 18.78 -15.80 -18.90
C LYS A 19 17.25 -15.85 -18.90
N HIS A 20 16.66 -16.67 -18.03
CA HIS A 20 15.20 -16.71 -17.90
C HIS A 20 14.63 -15.38 -17.41
N THR A 21 15.31 -14.67 -16.50
CA THR A 21 14.90 -13.34 -16.04
C THR A 21 14.85 -12.35 -17.21
N MET A 22 15.89 -12.30 -18.07
CA MET A 22 15.90 -11.44 -19.26
C MET A 22 14.82 -11.83 -20.28
N ASP A 23 14.66 -13.13 -20.53
CA ASP A 23 13.64 -13.63 -21.45
C ASP A 23 12.21 -13.30 -20.97
N LEU A 24 11.99 -13.30 -19.65
CA LEU A 24 10.74 -12.93 -19.00
C LEU A 24 10.43 -11.44 -19.13
N GLU A 25 11.42 -10.55 -19.14
CA GLU A 25 11.18 -9.12 -19.39
C GLU A 25 10.53 -8.89 -20.76
N SER A 26 10.97 -9.62 -21.79
CA SER A 26 10.37 -9.55 -23.12
C SER A 26 8.93 -10.06 -23.13
N VAL A 27 8.66 -11.16 -22.40
CA VAL A 27 7.29 -11.69 -22.24
C VAL A 27 6.39 -10.70 -21.49
N LEU A 28 6.91 -10.03 -20.47
CA LEU A 28 6.16 -9.04 -19.70
C LEU A 28 5.91 -7.75 -20.47
N TYR A 29 6.78 -7.40 -21.42
CA TYR A 29 6.54 -6.30 -22.34
C TYR A 29 5.36 -6.59 -23.27
N GLU A 30 5.28 -7.81 -23.81
CA GLU A 30 4.20 -8.23 -24.71
C GLU A 30 2.89 -8.57 -23.97
N PHE A 31 3.00 -9.16 -22.77
CA PHE A 31 1.87 -9.59 -21.93
C PHE A 31 1.96 -8.98 -20.52
N PRO A 32 1.68 -7.67 -20.35
CA PRO A 32 1.88 -6.97 -19.08
C PRO A 32 1.01 -7.47 -17.92
N TYR A 33 -0.09 -8.15 -18.19
CA TYR A 33 -1.03 -8.64 -17.16
C TYR A 33 -0.80 -10.10 -16.79
N LEU A 34 0.24 -10.76 -17.32
CA LEU A 34 0.54 -12.16 -17.01
C LEU A 34 1.13 -12.31 -15.60
N GLN A 35 0.25 -12.48 -14.61
CA GLN A 35 0.57 -12.54 -13.17
C GLN A 35 1.66 -13.55 -12.83
N SER A 36 1.57 -14.76 -13.40
CA SER A 36 2.53 -15.84 -13.10
C SER A 36 3.92 -15.55 -13.65
N ALA A 37 4.03 -14.94 -14.84
CA ALA A 37 5.31 -14.47 -15.38
C ALA A 37 5.91 -13.36 -14.51
N ARG A 38 5.08 -12.44 -13.99
CA ARG A 38 5.55 -11.39 -13.07
C ARG A 38 6.12 -11.99 -11.79
N ALA A 39 5.44 -12.97 -11.19
CA ALA A 39 5.92 -13.64 -9.98
C ALA A 39 7.26 -14.37 -10.22
N ILE A 40 7.39 -15.13 -11.32
CA ILE A 40 8.65 -15.82 -11.65
C ILE A 40 9.77 -14.82 -11.93
N HIS A 41 9.49 -13.76 -12.71
CA HIS A 41 10.46 -12.71 -13.00
C HIS A 41 10.94 -12.04 -11.71
N LEU A 42 10.01 -11.77 -10.80
CA LEU A 42 10.32 -11.21 -9.49
C LEU A 42 11.25 -12.11 -8.68
N LYS A 43 11.07 -13.43 -8.74
CA LYS A 43 11.99 -14.38 -8.12
C LYS A 43 13.39 -14.33 -8.75
N GLY A 44 13.46 -14.17 -10.08
CA GLY A 44 14.73 -13.95 -10.77
C GLY A 44 15.46 -12.70 -10.30
N LEU A 45 14.75 -11.57 -10.17
CA LEU A 45 15.30 -10.33 -9.65
C LEU A 45 15.76 -10.44 -8.20
N TYR A 46 15.04 -11.20 -7.37
CA TYR A 46 15.42 -11.49 -5.99
C TYR A 46 16.75 -12.26 -5.92
N ASN A 47 16.86 -13.34 -6.69
CA ASN A 47 18.07 -14.18 -6.73
C ASN A 47 19.33 -13.41 -7.22
N GLN A 48 19.13 -12.31 -7.95
CA GLN A 48 20.18 -11.46 -8.49
C GLN A 48 20.56 -10.29 -7.55
N ASP A 49 19.94 -10.17 -6.37
CA ASP A 49 20.05 -8.99 -5.51
C ASP A 49 19.78 -7.67 -6.27
N SER A 50 18.83 -7.71 -7.22
CA SER A 50 18.58 -6.57 -8.09
C SER A 50 17.91 -5.43 -7.34
N PHE A 51 18.47 -4.22 -7.46
CA PHE A 51 17.85 -2.99 -6.94
C PHE A 51 16.46 -2.70 -7.53
N ARG A 52 16.12 -3.32 -8.67
CA ARG A 52 14.80 -3.21 -9.30
C ARG A 52 13.74 -4.07 -8.61
N TYR A 53 14.14 -5.03 -7.76
CA TYR A 53 13.24 -5.99 -7.12
C TYR A 53 12.10 -5.29 -6.37
N ASN A 54 12.40 -4.35 -5.46
CA ASN A 54 11.37 -3.70 -4.63
C ASN A 54 10.36 -2.91 -5.48
N MET A 55 10.83 -2.26 -6.55
CA MET A 55 9.95 -1.58 -7.49
C MET A 55 9.06 -2.56 -8.26
N GLU A 56 9.63 -3.66 -8.75
CA GLU A 56 8.88 -4.65 -9.52
C GLU A 56 7.95 -5.49 -8.64
N LEU A 57 8.27 -5.68 -7.36
CA LEU A 57 7.40 -6.29 -6.36
C LEU A 57 6.12 -5.45 -6.17
N LYS A 58 6.25 -4.12 -6.07
CA LYS A 58 5.10 -3.21 -5.99
C LYS A 58 4.22 -3.31 -7.25
N LYS A 59 4.82 -3.31 -8.43
CA LYS A 59 4.08 -3.50 -9.69
C LYS A 59 3.43 -4.87 -9.76
N THR A 60 4.12 -5.92 -9.34
CA THR A 60 3.57 -7.28 -9.34
C THR A 60 2.36 -7.35 -8.41
N ALA A 61 2.48 -6.79 -7.20
CA ALA A 61 1.39 -6.72 -6.22
C ALA A 61 0.17 -5.92 -6.68
N SER A 62 0.33 -4.98 -7.62
CA SER A 62 -0.80 -4.26 -8.24
C SER A 62 -1.50 -5.10 -9.31
N HIS A 63 -0.77 -6.01 -9.97
CA HIS A 63 -1.30 -6.86 -11.02
C HIS A 63 -1.82 -8.20 -10.50
N THR A 64 -1.44 -8.63 -9.30
CA THR A 64 -1.92 -9.87 -8.67
C THR A 64 -3.31 -9.71 -8.06
N ASN A 65 -4.16 -10.72 -8.24
CA ASN A 65 -5.51 -10.74 -7.64
C ASN A 65 -5.47 -10.94 -6.12
N ASP A 66 -4.66 -11.89 -5.65
CA ASP A 66 -4.49 -12.16 -4.22
C ASP A 66 -3.04 -11.88 -3.79
N ARG A 67 -2.89 -10.86 -2.94
CA ARG A 67 -1.59 -10.44 -2.41
C ARG A 67 -1.05 -11.40 -1.36
N SER A 68 -1.92 -12.17 -0.72
CA SER A 68 -1.54 -13.19 0.27
C SER A 68 -0.79 -14.32 -0.42
N VAL A 69 -1.25 -14.73 -1.62
CA VAL A 69 -0.56 -15.74 -2.44
C VAL A 69 0.79 -15.22 -2.94
N LEU A 70 0.86 -13.96 -3.35
CA LEU A 70 2.14 -13.34 -3.72
C LEU A 70 3.09 -13.26 -2.52
N PHE A 71 2.58 -12.88 -1.35
CA PHE A 71 3.36 -12.82 -0.12
C PHE A 71 3.89 -14.21 0.27
N ASP A 72 3.05 -15.24 0.23
CA ASP A 72 3.48 -16.62 0.47
C ASP A 72 4.53 -17.05 -0.58
N PHE A 73 4.34 -16.70 -1.85
CA PHE A 73 5.31 -16.98 -2.91
C PHE A 73 6.70 -16.36 -2.67
N ILE A 74 6.78 -15.11 -2.20
CA ILE A 74 8.06 -14.44 -1.97
C ILE A 74 8.71 -14.83 -0.63
N THR A 75 7.92 -15.25 0.37
CA THR A 75 8.43 -15.60 1.71
C THR A 75 8.67 -17.10 1.92
N SER A 76 8.06 -17.97 1.12
CA SER A 76 8.24 -19.42 1.22
C SER A 76 9.42 -19.93 0.38
N GLU A 77 10.14 -20.92 0.94
CA GLU A 77 11.22 -21.63 0.24
C GLU A 77 10.69 -22.65 -0.79
N ASN A 78 9.50 -23.21 -0.55
CA ASN A 78 8.86 -24.19 -1.42
C ASN A 78 7.40 -23.79 -1.66
N PHE A 79 7.16 -22.86 -2.59
CA PHE A 79 5.82 -22.52 -3.01
C PHE A 79 5.22 -23.68 -3.82
N GLN A 80 4.14 -24.26 -3.28
CA GLN A 80 3.28 -25.17 -4.03
C GLN A 80 2.08 -24.38 -4.53
N SER A 81 1.79 -24.48 -5.83
CA SER A 81 0.54 -23.94 -6.35
C SER A 81 -0.63 -24.55 -5.57
N ILE A 82 -1.57 -23.71 -5.15
CA ILE A 82 -2.66 -23.97 -4.17
C ILE A 82 -3.58 -25.16 -4.53
N GLN A 83 -3.31 -25.90 -5.61
CA GLN A 83 -4.14 -26.98 -6.08
C GLN A 83 -3.37 -28.20 -6.58
N LYS A 84 -2.04 -28.28 -6.42
CA LYS A 84 -1.29 -29.44 -6.94
C LYS A 84 -1.78 -30.75 -6.33
N ASP A 85 -1.87 -30.81 -5.01
CA ASP A 85 -2.31 -32.01 -4.30
C ASP A 85 -3.76 -32.35 -4.62
N PHE A 86 -4.63 -31.33 -4.73
CA PHE A 86 -6.01 -31.49 -5.14
C PHE A 86 -6.14 -32.01 -6.58
N LEU A 87 -5.35 -31.50 -7.52
CA LEU A 87 -5.34 -31.98 -8.91
C LEU A 87 -4.82 -33.42 -8.98
N GLU A 88 -3.73 -33.75 -8.27
CA GLU A 88 -3.21 -35.12 -8.22
C GLU A 88 -4.22 -36.09 -7.60
N GLU A 89 -4.96 -35.68 -6.58
CA GLU A 89 -6.05 -36.46 -6.00
C GLU A 89 -7.19 -36.66 -7.02
N LYS A 90 -7.58 -35.61 -7.74
CA LYS A 90 -8.63 -35.71 -8.79
C LYS A 90 -8.17 -36.57 -9.96
N GLU A 91 -6.93 -36.48 -10.39
CA GLU A 91 -6.35 -37.31 -11.45
C GLU A 91 -6.37 -38.79 -11.03
N LYS A 92 -5.89 -39.11 -9.83
CA LYS A 92 -5.98 -40.48 -9.28
C LYS A 92 -7.43 -40.97 -9.20
N ALA A 93 -8.34 -40.12 -8.74
CA ALA A 93 -9.75 -40.46 -8.67
C ALA A 93 -10.37 -40.75 -10.04
N ILE A 94 -9.93 -40.05 -11.11
CA ILE A 94 -10.35 -40.32 -12.50
C ILE A 94 -9.75 -41.64 -13.00
N GLU A 95 -8.48 -41.91 -12.72
CA GLU A 95 -7.81 -43.16 -13.11
C GLU A 95 -8.43 -44.40 -12.44
N GLU A 96 -8.95 -44.26 -11.22
CA GLU A 96 -9.64 -45.33 -10.50
C GLU A 96 -11.09 -45.58 -10.97
N ILE A 97 -11.66 -44.72 -11.82
CA ILE A 97 -13.00 -44.92 -12.36
C ILE A 97 -13.00 -46.18 -13.24
N THR A 98 -13.56 -47.26 -12.70
CA THR A 98 -13.78 -48.50 -13.46
C THR A 98 -14.90 -48.27 -14.46
N VAL A 99 -14.55 -48.04 -15.73
CA VAL A 99 -15.51 -47.91 -16.82
C VAL A 99 -16.21 -49.26 -17.02
N LYS A 100 -17.47 -49.34 -16.59
CA LYS A 100 -18.35 -50.48 -16.86
C LYS A 100 -19.17 -50.15 -18.11
N ASP A 101 -18.68 -50.64 -19.25
CA ASP A 101 -19.32 -50.68 -20.56
C ASP A 101 -19.59 -49.35 -21.27
N THR A 102 -19.28 -49.32 -22.57
CA THR A 102 -19.57 -48.21 -23.48
C THR A 102 -20.92 -48.49 -24.14
N GLU A 103 -21.99 -47.84 -23.69
CA GLU A 103 -23.29 -47.92 -24.35
C GLU A 103 -23.34 -46.91 -25.51
N THR A 104 -23.19 -47.38 -26.74
CA THR A 104 -23.41 -46.54 -27.93
C THR A 104 -24.91 -46.33 -28.11
N LEU A 105 -25.40 -45.19 -27.65
CA LEU A 105 -26.75 -44.73 -27.94
C LEU A 105 -26.87 -44.42 -29.44
N GLN A 106 -27.57 -45.27 -30.19
CA GLN A 106 -28.11 -44.89 -31.49
C GLN A 106 -29.27 -43.92 -31.23
N THR A 107 -29.03 -42.63 -31.46
CA THR A 107 -30.09 -41.62 -31.46
C THR A 107 -30.90 -41.81 -32.73
N GLU A 108 -32.06 -42.47 -32.63
CA GLU A 108 -33.12 -42.20 -33.60
C GLU A 108 -33.63 -40.79 -33.32
N THR A 109 -33.43 -39.92 -34.31
CA THR A 109 -34.03 -38.60 -34.39
C THR A 109 -35.54 -38.76 -34.42
N ASP A 110 -36.20 -38.50 -33.29
CA ASP A 110 -37.59 -38.08 -33.30
C ASP A 110 -37.63 -36.59 -32.95
N GLU A 111 -38.04 -35.81 -33.95
CA GLU A 111 -38.31 -34.39 -33.84
C GLU A 111 -39.55 -34.23 -32.97
N THR A 112 -39.40 -33.64 -31.78
CA THR A 112 -40.25 -32.61 -31.17
C THR A 112 -40.02 -32.61 -29.66
N GLU A 113 -39.41 -31.54 -29.15
CA GLU A 113 -39.87 -30.80 -27.97
C GLU A 113 -38.86 -29.70 -27.63
N THR A 114 -39.36 -28.47 -27.54
CA THR A 114 -38.62 -27.26 -27.21
C THR A 114 -38.07 -27.31 -25.78
N PRO A 115 -36.82 -26.87 -25.51
CA PRO A 115 -36.29 -26.83 -24.16
C PRO A 115 -36.90 -25.64 -23.40
N THR A 116 -37.65 -25.91 -22.34
CA THR A 116 -37.93 -24.91 -21.30
C THR A 116 -36.74 -24.83 -20.35
N PRO A 117 -36.33 -23.63 -19.89
CA PRO A 117 -35.20 -23.47 -18.99
C PRO A 117 -35.55 -24.01 -17.59
N PRO A 118 -34.63 -24.69 -16.88
CA PRO A 118 -34.87 -25.11 -15.52
C PRO A 118 -34.83 -23.88 -14.59
N ALA A 119 -36.01 -23.30 -14.34
CA ALA A 119 -36.25 -22.62 -13.08
C ALA A 119 -35.96 -23.62 -11.94
N ASN A 120 -35.48 -23.14 -10.79
CA ASN A 120 -35.20 -23.88 -9.53
C ASN A 120 -33.72 -24.12 -9.17
N ARG A 121 -32.75 -23.39 -9.73
CA ARG A 121 -31.38 -23.34 -9.16
C ARG A 121 -31.22 -22.28 -8.05
N LEU A 122 -31.93 -21.15 -8.19
CA LEU A 122 -31.86 -20.04 -7.23
C LEU A 122 -32.59 -20.33 -5.92
N GLU A 123 -33.76 -20.99 -5.99
CA GLU A 123 -34.55 -21.33 -4.80
C GLU A 123 -33.81 -22.30 -3.87
N ARG A 124 -33.13 -23.32 -4.42
CA ARG A 124 -32.28 -24.24 -3.63
C ARG A 124 -31.09 -23.55 -2.98
N SER A 125 -30.53 -22.53 -3.62
CA SER A 125 -29.40 -21.77 -3.05
C SER A 125 -29.84 -20.88 -1.89
N ILE A 126 -31.05 -20.32 -1.95
CA ILE A 126 -31.58 -19.44 -0.90
C ILE A 126 -32.00 -20.27 0.34
N GLU A 127 -32.58 -21.45 0.13
CA GLU A 127 -32.94 -22.38 1.21
C GLU A 127 -31.72 -22.90 1.99
N GLN A 128 -30.59 -23.12 1.32
CA GLN A 128 -29.36 -23.59 1.95
C GLN A 128 -28.71 -22.49 2.82
N THR A 129 -28.70 -21.25 2.34
CA THR A 129 -28.14 -20.09 3.07
C THR A 129 -28.97 -19.71 4.29
N ILE A 130 -30.30 -19.84 4.24
CA ILE A 130 -31.19 -19.56 5.38
C ILE A 130 -30.99 -20.59 6.49
N LYS A 131 -30.77 -21.87 6.13
CA LYS A 131 -30.54 -22.95 7.08
C LYS A 131 -29.18 -22.84 7.79
N GLU A 132 -28.15 -22.36 7.09
CA GLU A 132 -26.80 -22.17 7.63
C GLU A 132 -26.71 -20.93 8.56
N ALA A 133 -27.57 -19.92 8.35
CA ALA A 133 -27.66 -18.73 9.19
C ALA A 133 -28.35 -18.96 10.56
N GLU A 134 -29.20 -19.99 10.69
CA GLU A 134 -29.84 -20.33 11.97
C GLU A 134 -28.91 -21.08 12.94
N GLU A 135 -27.88 -21.76 12.43
CA GLU A 135 -26.97 -22.57 13.24
C GLU A 135 -25.79 -21.76 13.84
N ASN A 136 -25.47 -20.61 13.25
CA ASN A 136 -24.33 -19.77 13.65
C ASN A 136 -24.63 -18.74 14.76
N LYS A 137 -25.79 -18.85 15.42
CA LYS A 137 -26.22 -17.96 16.52
C LYS A 137 -26.00 -18.55 17.93
N ARG A 138 -25.19 -19.62 18.06
CA ARG A 138 -25.05 -20.39 19.32
C ARG A 138 -23.63 -20.68 19.80
N LYS A 139 -22.58 -20.07 19.25
CA LYS A 139 -21.21 -20.23 19.79
C LYS A 139 -20.47 -18.90 19.85
N GLU A 140 -20.85 -18.10 20.84
CA GLU A 140 -20.02 -17.01 21.33
C GLU A 140 -20.22 -16.96 22.85
N GLU A 141 -19.21 -17.46 23.57
CA GLU A 141 -18.83 -17.14 24.96
C GLU A 141 -17.86 -18.23 25.46
N GLU A 142 -16.57 -17.90 25.55
CA GLU A 142 -15.83 -17.98 26.83
C GLU A 142 -14.40 -17.41 26.69
N ILE A 143 -14.15 -16.41 27.53
CA ILE A 143 -12.88 -15.72 27.84
C ILE A 143 -12.10 -16.58 28.85
N HIS A 144 -10.77 -16.41 28.97
CA HIS A 144 -9.91 -16.46 30.18
C HIS A 144 -8.44 -16.62 29.72
N ASP A 145 -7.37 -16.21 30.40
CA ASP A 145 -7.03 -15.14 31.34
C ASP A 145 -5.49 -15.25 31.50
N ILE A 146 -4.79 -14.16 31.84
CA ILE A 146 -3.32 -14.06 31.96
C ILE A 146 -2.85 -14.70 33.28
N PRO A 147 -1.57 -15.12 33.43
CA PRO A 147 -0.77 -14.39 34.43
C PRO A 147 0.71 -14.13 34.08
N ALA A 148 1.19 -13.05 34.68
CA ALA A 148 2.53 -12.49 34.69
C ALA A 148 3.57 -13.33 35.45
N ILE A 149 4.83 -13.27 35.03
CA ILE A 149 6.00 -13.54 35.88
C ILE A 149 7.11 -12.49 35.61
N VAL A 150 7.60 -11.97 36.74
CA VAL A 150 8.67 -10.99 36.99
C VAL A 150 10.06 -11.58 36.71
N THR A 151 11.00 -10.79 36.19
CA THR A 151 12.34 -10.53 36.78
C THR A 151 13.21 -9.63 35.88
N SER A 152 13.73 -8.54 36.45
CA SER A 152 14.85 -7.75 35.91
C SER A 152 16.19 -8.50 36.06
N PRO A 153 17.25 -8.07 35.35
CA PRO A 153 18.22 -7.25 36.06
C PRO A 153 18.75 -6.04 35.27
N VAL A 154 19.24 -5.09 36.08
CA VAL A 154 19.96 -3.86 35.78
C VAL A 154 21.39 -4.19 35.30
N PHE A 155 21.90 -3.45 34.30
CA PHE A 155 23.33 -3.27 34.11
C PHE A 155 23.65 -1.88 33.53
N THR A 156 24.68 -1.26 34.10
CA THR A 156 25.13 0.12 33.93
C THR A 156 26.02 0.34 32.70
N PRO A 157 26.08 1.57 32.14
CA PRO A 157 26.88 1.91 30.96
C PRO A 157 28.35 2.19 31.33
N GLY A 158 29.28 1.76 30.48
CA GLY A 158 30.68 2.20 30.47
C GLY A 158 31.01 2.87 29.13
N GLU A 159 31.34 4.16 29.19
CA GLU A 159 32.16 4.93 28.23
C GLU A 159 33.43 4.13 27.82
N GLU A 160 34.01 4.28 26.63
CA GLU A 160 34.60 5.51 26.09
C GLU A 160 34.97 5.38 24.59
N LYS A 161 35.30 6.53 24.00
CA LYS A 161 35.47 6.90 22.59
C LYS A 161 36.65 6.23 21.85
N GLU A 162 36.60 6.27 20.52
CA GLU A 162 37.64 6.96 19.73
C GLU A 162 37.13 7.36 18.33
N GLU A 163 37.58 8.53 17.90
CA GLU A 163 37.16 9.33 16.74
C GLU A 163 38.42 9.57 15.89
N GLN A 164 38.40 9.29 14.59
CA GLN A 164 39.21 10.00 13.56
C GLN A 164 38.82 9.62 12.10
N THR A 165 38.30 10.64 11.39
CA THR A 165 38.51 11.15 10.01
C THR A 165 39.39 10.32 9.03
N GLU A 166 39.21 10.17 7.71
CA GLU A 166 38.58 10.90 6.58
C GLU A 166 38.06 9.92 5.48
N GLU A 167 37.18 10.40 4.60
CA GLU A 167 36.36 9.71 3.57
C GLU A 167 37.05 8.76 2.55
N PRO A 168 36.33 7.75 1.98
CA PRO A 168 34.96 7.82 1.45
C PRO A 168 33.96 6.95 2.24
N GLN A 169 33.32 7.54 3.25
CA GLN A 169 32.42 6.81 4.15
C GLN A 169 31.00 6.61 3.59
N GLN A 170 30.60 7.32 2.54
CA GLN A 170 29.24 7.20 2.00
C GLN A 170 28.97 5.82 1.40
N ASP A 171 29.84 5.32 0.51
CA ASP A 171 29.67 4.00 -0.10
C ASP A 171 29.72 2.86 0.93
N GLU A 172 30.53 3.01 1.99
CA GLU A 172 30.64 2.00 3.04
C GLU A 172 29.40 1.98 3.95
N THR A 173 28.88 3.15 4.32
CA THR A 173 27.67 3.26 5.15
C THR A 173 26.42 2.78 4.40
N GLU A 174 26.28 3.11 3.11
CA GLU A 174 25.18 2.63 2.28
C GLU A 174 25.22 1.10 2.07
N LYS A 175 26.41 0.53 1.90
CA LYS A 175 26.60 -0.94 1.83
C LYS A 175 26.30 -1.61 3.15
N LYS A 176 26.72 -1.03 4.28
CA LYS A 176 26.43 -1.55 5.62
C LYS A 176 24.93 -1.54 5.87
N LEU A 177 24.22 -0.49 5.46
CA LEU A 177 22.76 -0.36 5.52
C LEU A 177 22.01 -1.19 4.47
N GLU A 178 22.72 -1.92 3.61
CA GLU A 178 22.16 -2.79 2.57
C GLU A 178 21.13 -2.08 1.68
N ILE A 179 21.40 -0.81 1.35
CA ILE A 179 20.49 0.02 0.56
C ILE A 179 20.41 -0.53 -0.86
N GLY A 180 19.19 -0.67 -1.37
CA GLY A 180 18.95 -1.18 -2.73
C GLY A 180 19.05 -2.69 -2.86
N LYS A 181 19.34 -3.44 -1.78
CA LYS A 181 19.11 -4.89 -1.81
C LYS A 181 17.61 -5.20 -1.74
N PRO A 182 17.18 -6.36 -2.27
CA PRO A 182 15.81 -6.83 -2.08
C PRO A 182 15.38 -6.78 -0.61
N LEU A 183 14.19 -6.25 -0.33
CA LEU A 183 13.63 -6.29 1.01
C LEU A 183 13.23 -7.72 1.34
N GLU A 184 13.75 -8.23 2.45
CA GLU A 184 13.35 -9.51 3.01
C GLU A 184 12.10 -9.33 3.87
N PHE A 185 11.14 -10.24 3.69
CA PHE A 185 9.92 -10.29 4.47
C PHE A 185 9.86 -11.62 5.21
N ASP A 186 9.70 -11.56 6.53
CA ASP A 186 9.39 -12.76 7.30
C ASP A 186 7.89 -13.08 7.19
N LYS A 187 7.53 -14.36 7.30
CA LYS A 187 6.13 -14.82 7.21
C LYS A 187 5.24 -14.19 8.29
N ALA A 188 5.81 -13.81 9.42
CA ALA A 188 5.09 -13.10 10.49
C ALA A 188 4.71 -11.65 10.11
N GLU A 189 5.29 -11.09 9.05
CA GLU A 189 5.14 -9.67 8.66
C GLU A 189 4.05 -9.41 7.59
N GLN A 190 3.02 -10.25 7.52
CA GLN A 190 1.92 -10.07 6.55
C GLN A 190 1.28 -8.67 6.60
N HIS A 191 1.03 -8.16 7.80
CA HIS A 191 0.44 -6.84 7.99
C HIS A 191 1.39 -5.71 7.56
N SER A 192 2.68 -5.84 7.83
CA SER A 192 3.70 -4.87 7.41
C SER A 192 3.87 -4.85 5.89
N PHE A 193 3.81 -6.02 5.24
CA PHE A 193 3.86 -6.13 3.79
C PHE A 193 2.68 -5.41 3.13
N GLN A 194 1.46 -5.65 3.63
CA GLN A 194 0.28 -4.99 3.10
C GLN A 194 0.35 -3.47 3.30
N GLU A 195 0.82 -3.01 4.47
CA GLU A 195 1.00 -1.59 4.76
C GLU A 195 2.07 -0.95 3.88
N TRP A 196 3.17 -1.65 3.67
CA TRP A 196 4.23 -1.24 2.76
C TRP A 196 3.71 -1.02 1.33
N LEU A 197 2.82 -1.90 0.85
CA LEU A 197 2.16 -1.70 -0.44
C LEU A 197 1.30 -0.43 -0.45
N GLN A 198 0.67 -0.07 0.67
CA GLN A 198 -0.14 1.16 0.78
C GLN A 198 0.69 2.43 0.68
N LEU A 199 1.90 2.43 1.24
CA LEU A 199 2.82 3.59 1.18
C LEU A 199 3.21 3.98 -0.25
N SER A 200 2.97 3.11 -1.22
CA SER A 200 3.26 3.36 -2.64
C SER A 200 2.05 3.83 -3.46
N LYS A 201 0.86 3.91 -2.87
CA LYS A 201 -0.36 4.38 -3.57
C LYS A 201 -0.19 5.87 -3.89
N LEU A 202 -0.10 6.19 -5.18
CA LEU A 202 -0.15 7.56 -5.66
C LEU A 202 -1.56 8.11 -5.44
N THR A 203 -1.68 9.33 -4.92
CA THR A 203 -2.96 10.02 -4.82
C THR A 203 -3.46 10.35 -6.23
N PRO A 204 -4.72 10.03 -6.60
CA PRO A 204 -5.27 10.39 -7.89
C PRO A 204 -5.11 11.89 -8.14
N ILE A 205 -4.64 12.25 -9.34
CA ILE A 205 -4.54 13.66 -9.75
C ILE A 205 -5.97 14.18 -9.88
N ASN A 206 -6.36 15.12 -9.01
CA ASN A 206 -7.60 15.86 -9.16
C ASN A 206 -7.45 16.77 -10.39
N ARG A 207 -8.02 16.37 -11.54
CA ARG A 207 -8.11 17.20 -12.74
C ARG A 207 -9.31 18.13 -12.63
N GLU A 208 -9.34 18.95 -11.59
CA GLU A 208 -10.13 20.18 -11.58
C GLU A 208 -9.18 21.28 -12.05
N THR A 209 -9.10 21.44 -13.36
CA THR A 209 -8.50 22.61 -13.99
C THR A 209 -9.56 23.70 -14.10
N GLU A 210 -9.45 24.74 -13.27
CA GLU A 210 -9.51 26.10 -13.79
C GLU A 210 -8.09 26.42 -14.27
N PRO A 211 -7.87 26.85 -15.52
CA PRO A 211 -6.55 27.29 -15.95
C PRO A 211 -6.30 28.69 -15.39
N GLU A 212 -5.51 28.78 -14.32
CA GLU A 212 -4.75 30.01 -14.07
C GLU A 212 -3.72 30.14 -15.19
N GLU A 213 -4.04 30.95 -16.20
CA GLU A 213 -3.05 31.47 -17.13
C GLU A 213 -2.01 32.27 -16.32
N THR A 214 -0.84 31.66 -16.12
CA THR A 214 0.39 32.40 -15.83
C THR A 214 0.75 33.22 -17.09
N THR A 215 0.16 34.40 -17.22
CA THR A 215 0.66 35.43 -18.12
C THR A 215 1.86 36.11 -17.47
N ILE A 216 2.99 36.01 -18.16
CA ILE A 216 4.27 36.64 -17.84
C ILE A 216 4.06 38.17 -17.80
N LEU A 217 4.42 38.81 -16.69
CA LEU A 217 4.50 40.27 -16.56
C LEU A 217 5.95 40.73 -16.72
N GLU A 218 6.18 41.65 -17.65
CA GLU A 218 6.84 42.96 -17.48
C GLU A 218 7.01 43.65 -18.87
N PRO A 219 7.15 44.97 -18.97
CA PRO A 219 6.50 46.05 -18.21
C PRO A 219 5.99 47.19 -19.13
N GLU A 220 5.52 48.27 -18.48
CA GLU A 220 5.36 49.66 -18.96
C GLU A 220 3.98 50.21 -19.37
N SER A 221 3.54 51.11 -18.49
CA SER A 221 3.17 52.51 -18.78
C SER A 221 1.71 52.89 -19.08
N THR A 222 1.24 53.79 -18.20
CA THR A 222 0.44 55.01 -18.46
C THR A 222 -1.05 54.86 -18.85
N VAL A 223 -1.96 55.07 -17.89
CA VAL A 223 -2.73 56.29 -17.49
C VAL A 223 -4.05 56.46 -18.28
N GLU A 224 -5.10 56.87 -17.53
CA GLU A 224 -6.33 57.57 -17.97
C GLU A 224 -7.41 56.69 -18.61
N ASP A 225 -8.71 56.87 -18.40
CA ASP A 225 -9.58 57.50 -17.42
C ASP A 225 -11.01 57.07 -17.85
N GLU A 226 -12.01 57.25 -16.97
CA GLU A 226 -13.44 57.46 -17.22
C GLU A 226 -14.12 56.81 -18.47
N ASN A 227 -15.28 56.16 -18.39
CA ASN A 227 -16.54 56.80 -18.01
C ASN A 227 -17.73 55.84 -18.13
N THR A 228 -18.76 56.25 -17.41
CA THR A 228 -20.11 55.77 -17.16
C THR A 228 -21.05 55.64 -18.38
N LEU A 229 -22.15 54.87 -18.19
CA LEU A 229 -23.58 55.14 -18.47
C LEU A 229 -24.33 53.79 -18.75
N THR A 230 -25.22 53.32 -17.87
CA THR A 230 -26.71 53.51 -17.85
C THR A 230 -27.41 52.98 -19.13
N GLU A 231 -28.49 52.19 -19.13
CA GLU A 231 -29.76 52.31 -18.40
C GLU A 231 -30.54 50.96 -18.30
N GLU A 232 -31.39 50.91 -17.27
CA GLU A 232 -32.62 50.16 -16.94
C GLU A 232 -33.63 49.85 -18.10
N PRO A 233 -34.81 49.15 -17.93
CA PRO A 233 -35.65 49.07 -16.70
C PRO A 233 -36.50 47.81 -16.39
N LYS A 234 -36.91 47.76 -15.10
CA LYS A 234 -38.20 47.39 -14.46
C LYS A 234 -38.99 46.12 -14.86
N LYS A 235 -39.39 45.33 -13.84
CA LYS A 235 -40.67 45.49 -13.11
C LYS A 235 -40.85 44.43 -11.99
N GLU A 236 -41.17 44.91 -10.79
CA GLU A 236 -41.87 44.24 -9.67
C GLU A 236 -43.35 44.02 -10.07
N GLU A 237 -44.19 43.13 -9.51
CA GLU A 237 -44.58 42.82 -8.12
C GLU A 237 -45.25 41.41 -8.11
N THR A 238 -45.23 40.60 -7.06
CA THR A 238 -46.27 40.51 -6.00
C THR A 238 -46.04 39.27 -5.10
N GLU A 239 -46.69 39.26 -3.93
CA GLU A 239 -46.20 38.75 -2.63
C GLU A 239 -46.74 37.36 -2.15
N ASN A 240 -45.88 36.67 -1.36
CA ASN A 240 -46.11 35.82 -0.15
C ASN A 240 -46.90 34.48 -0.21
N PRO A 241 -46.70 33.50 0.72
CA PRO A 241 -45.81 33.43 1.91
C PRO A 241 -44.99 32.11 2.05
N GLY A 242 -43.83 32.15 2.71
CA GLY A 242 -43.13 30.92 3.13
C GLY A 242 -41.71 31.16 3.61
N GLN A 243 -41.53 31.61 4.86
CA GLN A 243 -40.20 31.79 5.44
C GLN A 243 -39.41 30.49 5.40
N THR A 244 -38.45 30.43 4.50
CA THR A 244 -37.47 29.36 4.48
C THR A 244 -36.31 29.79 5.38
N SER A 245 -35.67 28.83 6.04
CA SER A 245 -34.46 29.05 6.85
C SER A 245 -33.30 29.75 6.11
N LEU A 246 -33.44 29.97 4.80
CA LEU A 246 -32.51 30.68 3.94
C LEU A 246 -32.57 32.20 4.17
N ASP A 247 -33.76 32.77 4.33
CA ASP A 247 -33.94 34.23 4.44
C ASP A 247 -33.26 34.77 5.71
N LYS A 248 -33.37 34.02 6.82
CA LYS A 248 -32.66 34.33 8.07
C LYS A 248 -31.14 34.22 7.97
N LYS A 249 -30.63 33.36 7.09
CA LYS A 249 -29.19 33.24 6.83
C LYS A 249 -28.70 34.37 5.95
N LEU A 250 -29.50 34.77 4.96
CA LEU A 250 -29.21 35.91 4.10
C LEU A 250 -29.20 37.21 4.91
N GLU A 251 -30.17 37.43 5.81
CA GLU A 251 -30.16 38.57 6.74
C GLU A 251 -28.90 38.59 7.64
N LEU A 252 -28.39 37.42 8.05
CA LEU A 252 -27.18 37.33 8.86
C LEU A 252 -25.91 37.66 8.06
N ILE A 253 -25.90 37.30 6.77
CA ILE A 253 -24.83 37.64 5.83
C ILE A 253 -24.87 39.13 5.52
N ASP A 254 -26.04 39.70 5.26
CA ASP A 254 -26.19 41.14 5.00
C ASP A 254 -25.74 41.96 6.21
N LYS A 255 -26.13 41.54 7.42
CA LYS A 255 -25.68 42.15 8.67
C LYS A 255 -24.17 42.01 8.89
N PHE A 256 -23.57 40.92 8.41
CA PHE A 256 -22.12 40.72 8.45
C PHE A 256 -21.39 41.67 7.49
N ILE A 257 -21.89 41.82 6.26
CA ILE A 257 -21.35 42.76 5.26
C ILE A 257 -21.50 44.21 5.73
N GLU A 258 -22.64 44.58 6.32
CA GLU A 258 -22.88 45.91 6.90
C GLU A 258 -21.93 46.24 8.04
N SER A 259 -21.60 45.24 8.86
CA SER A 259 -20.72 45.42 10.02
C SER A 259 -19.24 45.57 9.66
N ASN A 260 -18.87 45.37 8.39
CA ASN A 260 -17.52 45.43 7.80
C ASN A 260 -16.37 45.39 8.83
N PRO A 261 -16.24 44.27 9.59
CA PRO A 261 -15.37 44.24 10.76
C PRO A 261 -13.91 44.19 10.30
N LYS A 262 -13.19 45.30 10.49
CA LYS A 262 -11.78 45.41 10.13
C LYS A 262 -10.91 44.83 11.25
N ILE A 263 -10.30 43.67 11.02
CA ILE A 263 -9.35 43.06 11.95
C ILE A 263 -8.04 43.85 11.90
N VAL A 264 -7.69 44.54 12.97
CA VAL A 264 -6.34 45.11 13.12
C VAL A 264 -5.37 44.00 13.51
N PRO A 265 -4.24 43.82 12.80
CA PRO A 265 -3.22 42.86 13.21
C PRO A 265 -2.63 43.26 14.55
N VAL A 266 -2.80 42.43 15.58
CA VAL A 266 -2.13 42.63 16.87
C VAL A 266 -0.65 42.32 16.66
N ARG A 267 0.16 43.36 16.47
CA ARG A 267 1.62 43.25 16.60
C ARG A 267 1.94 43.10 18.09
N ASN A 268 2.56 41.96 18.41
CA ASN A 268 3.17 41.60 19.69
C ASN A 268 2.19 41.20 20.80
N ALA A 269 1.65 39.99 20.69
CA ALA A 269 1.33 39.17 21.85
C ALA A 269 2.15 37.89 21.76
N THR A 270 2.87 37.58 22.83
CA THR A 270 3.63 36.35 23.05
C THR A 270 2.84 35.17 22.52
N GLN A 271 3.42 34.40 21.59
CA GLN A 271 2.82 33.16 21.11
C GLN A 271 2.40 32.34 22.33
N PRO A 272 1.11 31.98 22.53
CA PRO A 272 0.82 30.90 23.43
C PRO A 272 1.57 29.71 22.87
N VAL A 273 2.40 29.09 23.70
CA VAL A 273 3.02 27.81 23.36
C VAL A 273 1.85 26.90 23.08
N ALA A 274 1.52 26.71 21.81
CA ALA A 274 0.70 25.60 21.41
C ALA A 274 1.50 24.40 21.90
N ASN A 275 1.07 23.80 23.01
CA ASN A 275 1.27 22.38 23.20
C ASN A 275 0.54 21.75 22.01
N ILE A 276 1.25 21.69 20.88
CA ILE A 276 1.02 20.73 19.85
C ILE A 276 1.27 19.42 20.60
N GLU A 277 0.22 18.88 21.19
CA GLU A 277 0.17 17.47 21.48
C GLU A 277 0.50 16.82 20.15
N LYS A 278 1.76 16.40 20.04
CA LYS A 278 2.32 15.66 18.94
C LYS A 278 1.33 14.53 18.72
N SER A 279 0.50 14.64 17.69
CA SER A 279 -0.60 13.73 17.43
C SER A 279 -0.01 12.32 17.41
N SER A 280 -0.18 11.60 18.51
CA SER A 280 0.38 10.27 18.76
C SER A 280 -0.40 9.19 18.01
N SER A 281 -1.13 9.57 16.96
CA SER A 281 -1.97 8.71 16.16
C SER A 281 -1.19 7.84 15.18
N ASP A 282 0.06 8.18 14.87
CA ASP A 282 0.91 7.37 13.99
C ASP A 282 1.57 6.19 14.72
N SER A 283 1.48 6.10 16.05
CA SER A 283 2.09 5.02 16.85
C SER A 283 1.32 3.69 16.83
N SER A 284 0.17 3.64 16.15
CA SER A 284 -0.64 2.42 16.01
C SER A 284 -0.04 1.42 15.01
N LEU A 285 0.85 1.88 14.12
CA LEU A 285 1.46 0.99 13.13
C LEU A 285 2.39 -0.01 13.82
N PRO A 286 2.27 -1.33 13.54
CA PRO A 286 3.25 -2.29 13.98
C PRO A 286 4.59 -1.99 13.30
N MET A 287 5.58 -1.56 14.08
CA MET A 287 6.93 -1.35 13.58
C MET A 287 7.63 -2.69 13.37
N THR A 288 8.10 -2.94 12.15
CA THR A 288 8.95 -4.08 11.79
C THR A 288 10.26 -3.61 11.17
N GLU A 289 11.25 -4.50 11.16
CA GLU A 289 12.59 -4.20 10.62
C GLU A 289 12.50 -3.83 9.14
N THR A 290 11.71 -4.57 8.37
CA THR A 290 11.50 -4.31 6.95
C THR A 290 10.84 -2.96 6.73
N LEU A 291 9.88 -2.55 7.56
CA LEU A 291 9.27 -1.22 7.48
C LEU A 291 10.29 -0.10 7.78
N ALA A 292 11.19 -0.31 8.74
CA ALA A 292 12.25 0.65 9.02
C ALA A 292 13.21 0.80 7.83
N ARG A 293 13.59 -0.32 7.18
CA ARG A 293 14.38 -0.31 5.92
C ARG A 293 13.66 0.43 4.79
N VAL A 294 12.35 0.25 4.66
CA VAL A 294 11.54 0.98 3.67
C VAL A 294 11.62 2.49 3.89
N TYR A 295 11.49 2.96 5.13
CA TYR A 295 11.60 4.40 5.40
C TYR A 295 12.98 4.93 5.06
N LEU A 296 14.02 4.14 5.27
CA LEU A 296 15.39 4.47 4.89
C LEU A 296 15.54 4.58 3.36
N GLU A 297 15.03 3.62 2.59
CA GLU A 297 15.03 3.68 1.11
C GLU A 297 14.28 4.91 0.57
N GLN A 298 13.21 5.32 1.27
CA GLN A 298 12.44 6.53 0.94
C GLN A 298 13.11 7.83 1.41
N LYS A 299 14.32 7.77 1.97
CA LYS A 299 15.04 8.89 2.59
C LYS A 299 14.27 9.56 3.76
N LYS A 300 13.31 8.85 4.35
CA LYS A 300 12.53 9.29 5.53
C LYS A 300 13.27 8.92 6.81
N TYR A 301 14.47 9.48 7.00
CA TYR A 301 15.39 9.10 8.09
C TYR A 301 14.77 9.20 9.49
N GLN A 302 13.99 10.24 9.76
CA GLN A 302 13.33 10.43 11.06
C GLN A 302 12.35 9.30 11.39
N LYS A 303 11.59 8.83 10.40
CA LYS A 303 10.66 7.71 10.59
C LYS A 303 11.40 6.39 10.73
N ALA A 304 12.50 6.20 10.00
CA ALA A 304 13.35 5.03 10.13
C ALA A 304 13.97 4.92 11.53
N ILE A 305 14.51 6.03 12.06
CA ILE A 305 15.07 6.08 13.42
C ILE A 305 14.00 5.75 14.46
N GLN A 306 12.82 6.37 14.37
CA GLN A 306 11.70 6.10 15.29
C GLN A 306 11.27 4.62 15.23
N ALA A 307 11.21 4.02 14.05
CA ALA A 307 10.88 2.61 13.91
C ALA A 307 11.91 1.72 14.61
N TYR A 308 13.21 1.97 14.44
CA TYR A 308 14.26 1.24 15.15
C TYR A 308 14.25 1.47 16.65
N GLU A 309 13.95 2.68 17.13
CA GLU A 309 13.78 2.97 18.55
C GLU A 309 12.63 2.15 19.15
N ILE A 310 11.49 2.07 18.46
CA ILE A 310 10.36 1.22 18.88
C ILE A 310 10.75 -0.26 18.86
N LEU A 311 11.52 -0.71 17.87
CA LEU A 311 12.00 -2.09 17.79
C LEU A 311 12.96 -2.46 18.93
N ILE A 312 13.80 -1.53 19.40
CA ILE A 312 14.65 -1.74 20.59
C ILE A 312 13.79 -2.03 21.83
N LEU A 313 12.68 -1.29 21.99
CA LEU A 313 11.76 -1.49 23.11
C LEU A 313 11.00 -2.83 23.00
N LYS A 314 10.68 -3.24 21.78
CA LYS A 314 9.93 -4.48 21.51
C LYS A 314 10.80 -5.75 21.55
N TYR A 315 12.05 -5.65 21.10
CA TYR A 315 12.98 -6.77 20.97
C TYR A 315 14.36 -6.40 21.58
N PRO A 316 14.46 -6.33 22.91
CA PRO A 316 15.67 -5.87 23.60
C PRO A 316 16.90 -6.74 23.31
N GLU A 317 16.71 -8.02 22.94
CA GLU A 317 17.81 -8.92 22.55
C GLU A 317 18.57 -8.43 21.32
N LYS A 318 17.90 -7.74 20.40
CA LYS A 318 18.49 -7.14 19.19
C LYS A 318 18.84 -5.65 19.39
N SER A 319 18.80 -5.14 20.62
CA SER A 319 18.99 -3.71 20.90
C SER A 319 20.31 -3.15 20.36
N VAL A 320 21.42 -3.88 20.51
CA VAL A 320 22.75 -3.48 20.00
C VAL A 320 22.71 -3.35 18.47
N PHE A 321 22.15 -4.34 17.79
CA PHE A 321 22.00 -4.32 16.34
C PHE A 321 21.21 -3.10 15.85
N PHE A 322 20.08 -2.80 16.49
CA PHE A 322 19.28 -1.62 16.12
C PHE A 322 19.97 -0.30 16.46
N ALA A 323 20.72 -0.23 17.56
CA ALA A 323 21.50 0.95 17.91
C ALA A 323 22.57 1.26 16.84
N ASP A 324 23.26 0.23 16.33
CA ASP A 324 24.22 0.36 15.23
C ASP A 324 23.53 0.88 13.96
N ARG A 325 22.36 0.35 13.60
CA ARG A 325 21.56 0.84 12.45
C ARG A 325 21.19 2.31 12.61
N ILE A 326 20.76 2.73 13.80
CA ILE A 326 20.42 4.14 14.07
C ILE A 326 21.66 5.03 13.92
N ALA A 327 22.82 4.60 14.39
CA ALA A 327 24.06 5.34 14.24
C ALA A 327 24.44 5.52 12.77
N ASP A 328 24.41 4.43 11.99
CA ASP A 328 24.68 4.44 10.55
C ASP A 328 23.72 5.38 9.80
N ILE A 329 22.42 5.37 10.15
CA ILE A 329 21.41 6.26 9.54
C ILE A 329 21.68 7.74 9.87
N LYS A 330 22.11 8.04 11.10
CA LYS A 330 22.44 9.41 11.50
C LYS A 330 23.65 9.93 10.73
N ILE A 331 24.68 9.11 10.53
CA ILE A 331 25.83 9.44 9.69
C ILE A 331 25.38 9.71 8.25
N LEU A 332 24.57 8.82 7.69
CA LEU A 332 24.04 8.97 6.32
C LEU A 332 23.19 10.25 6.17
N GLN A 333 22.38 10.60 7.17
CA GLN A 333 21.58 11.83 7.17
C GLN A 333 22.47 13.09 7.18
N GLN A 334 23.54 13.09 7.97
CA GLN A 334 24.48 14.21 8.05
C GLN A 334 25.20 14.42 6.71
N ASN A 335 25.75 13.36 6.12
CA ASN A 335 26.47 13.42 4.85
C ASN A 335 25.56 13.91 3.71
N ASN A 336 24.31 13.45 3.65
CA ASN A 336 23.34 13.92 2.67
C ASN A 336 22.96 15.40 2.86
N ASN A 337 22.88 15.90 4.09
CA ASN A 337 22.58 17.32 4.34
C ASN A 337 23.76 18.22 3.97
N ILE A 338 25.00 17.76 4.14
CA ILE A 338 26.22 18.49 3.76
C ILE A 338 26.28 18.63 2.24
N ASN A 339 26.04 17.53 1.50
CA ASN A 339 26.12 17.51 0.04
C ASN A 339 24.99 18.29 -0.68
N ASN A 340 23.85 18.57 -0.02
CA ASN A 340 22.76 19.37 -0.60
C ASN A 340 22.89 20.89 -0.34
N ASN A 341 23.82 21.30 0.53
CA ASN A 341 24.05 22.70 0.90
C ASN A 341 25.33 23.32 0.31
N GLY A 342 26.05 22.57 -0.53
CA GLY A 342 27.19 23.04 -1.34
C GLY A 342 26.80 23.08 -2.81
#